data_AF-R7TIR8-F1
#
_entry.id   AF-R7TIR8-F1
#
_cell.length_a   1.000
_cell.length_b   1.000
_cell.length_c   1.000
_cell.angle_alpha   90.00
_cell.angle_beta   90.00
_cell.angle_gamma   90.00
#
_symmetry.space_group_name_H-M   'P 1'
#
loop_
_entity.id
_entity.type
_entity.pdbx_description
1 polymer ?
#
loop_
_entity_poly.entity_id
_entity_poly.type
_entity_poly.pdbx_seq_one_letter_code
_entity_poly.pdbx_strand_id
1 'polypeptide(L)'
;WIVIQHRYAPFHLSFNRAYQDYKDGFGDLNGEFWLGLQKIHEITSDPHVDYQLQFELYKTAGERLHWVADNFKVASEGTGYRETIDGSY
;
A
#
# COMPACT_ATOMS: atom_id res chain seq x y z
N TRP A 1 -3.36 4.12 -11.52
CA TRP A 1 -3.13 3.68 -10.12
C TRP A 1 -2.24 2.46 -10.14
N ILE A 2 -1.17 2.46 -9.34
CA ILE A 2 -0.38 1.27 -9.05
C ILE A 2 -1.01 0.62 -7.81
N VAL A 3 -1.38 -0.65 -7.89
CA VAL A 3 -1.94 -1.37 -6.74
C VAL A 3 -0.79 -1.86 -5.88
N ILE A 4 -0.70 -1.36 -4.64
CA ILE A 4 0.37 -1.73 -3.70
C ILE A 4 -0.07 -2.84 -2.72
N GLN A 5 -1.38 -3.00 -2.53
CA GLN A 5 -1.98 -4.04 -1.71
C GLN A 5 -3.35 -4.41 -2.28
N HIS A 6 -3.64 -5.70 -2.37
CA HIS A 6 -4.96 -6.19 -2.76
C HIS A 6 -5.40 -7.34 -1.87
N ARG A 7 -6.64 -7.28 -1.36
CA ARG A 7 -7.23 -8.29 -0.47
C ARG A 7 -8.70 -8.47 -0.79
N TYR A 8 -9.20 -9.71 -0.77
CA TYR A 8 -10.61 -10.01 -1.04
C TYR A 8 -11.07 -11.27 -0.30
N ALA A 9 -12.35 -11.33 0.06
CA ALA A 9 -12.96 -12.51 0.67
C ALA A 9 -12.94 -13.67 -0.35
N PRO A 10 -12.55 -14.90 0.06
CA PRO A 10 -12.45 -15.41 1.44
C PRO A 10 -11.14 -15.15 2.24
N PHE A 11 -10.27 -14.22 1.85
CA PHE A 11 -9.00 -13.88 2.52
C PHE A 11 -8.09 -15.09 2.78
N HIS A 12 -7.43 -15.57 1.72
CA HIS A 12 -6.57 -16.74 1.75
C HIS A 12 -5.13 -16.44 2.15
N LEU A 13 -4.65 -15.22 1.88
CA LEU A 13 -3.28 -14.84 2.18
C LEU A 13 -3.14 -14.29 3.61
N SER A 14 -2.27 -14.93 4.41
CA SER A 14 -1.90 -14.39 5.72
C SER A 14 -1.03 -13.14 5.58
N PHE A 15 -1.45 -12.07 6.25
CA PHE A 15 -0.70 -10.82 6.44
C PHE A 15 0.03 -10.79 7.80
N ASN A 16 -0.09 -11.83 8.62
CA ASN A 16 0.77 -11.98 9.80
C ASN A 16 2.12 -12.54 9.34
N ARG A 17 3.07 -11.64 9.09
CA ARG A 17 4.34 -11.91 8.41
C ARG A 17 5.50 -11.20 9.11
N ALA A 18 6.72 -11.67 8.87
CA ALA A 18 7.90 -11.03 9.41
C ALA A 18 8.21 -9.71 8.69
N TYR A 19 9.06 -8.88 9.30
CA TYR A 19 9.48 -7.61 8.71
C TYR A 19 10.07 -7.79 7.30
N GLN A 20 10.90 -8.82 7.11
CA GLN A 20 11.54 -9.10 5.82
C GLN A 20 10.52 -9.36 4.70
N ASP A 21 9.42 -10.06 5.00
CA ASP A 21 8.35 -10.30 4.03
C ASP A 21 7.66 -8.97 3.64
N TYR A 22 7.44 -8.06 4.61
CA TYR A 22 6.87 -6.75 4.33
C TYR A 22 7.79 -5.85 3.52
N LYS A 23 9.10 -5.97 3.72
CA LYS A 23 10.11 -5.29 2.92
C LYS A 23 10.09 -5.78 1.48
N ASP A 24 10.17 -7.09 1.28
CA ASP A 24 10.34 -7.69 -0.05
C ASP A 24 9.03 -7.79 -0.83
N GLY A 25 7.90 -7.90 -0.13
CA GLY A 25 6.59 -8.18 -0.70
C GLY A 25 6.24 -9.67 -0.65
N PHE A 26 4.95 -9.98 -0.69
CA PHE A 26 4.45 -11.35 -0.64
C PHE A 26 3.07 -11.47 -1.32
N GLY A 27 2.71 -12.70 -1.70
CA GLY A 27 1.45 -12.99 -2.40
C GLY A 27 1.62 -13.13 -3.91
N ASP A 28 0.52 -12.97 -4.63
CA ASP A 28 0.44 -13.09 -6.09
C ASP A 28 -0.16 -11.79 -6.66
N LEU A 29 0.51 -11.18 -7.63
CA LEU A 29 0.06 -9.95 -8.29
C LEU A 29 -1.28 -10.13 -9.04
N ASN A 30 -1.66 -11.37 -9.37
CA ASN A 30 -2.97 -11.70 -9.94
C ASN A 30 -4.03 -12.03 -8.87
N GLY A 31 -3.68 -11.99 -7.59
CA GLY A 31 -4.53 -12.37 -6.46
C GLY A 31 -4.40 -11.41 -5.29
N GLU A 32 -4.24 -11.97 -4.09
CA GLU A 32 -3.94 -11.19 -2.89
C GLU A 32 -2.43 -10.97 -2.78
N PHE A 33 -2.02 -9.74 -2.48
CA PHE A 33 -0.60 -9.42 -2.33
C PHE A 33 -0.34 -8.15 -1.52
N TRP A 34 0.91 -8.04 -1.11
CA TRP A 34 1.59 -6.84 -0.65
C TRP A 34 2.82 -6.62 -1.54
N LEU A 35 2.92 -5.44 -2.17
CA LEU A 35 3.94 -5.18 -3.19
C LEU A 35 5.38 -5.21 -2.63
N GLY A 36 5.53 -4.83 -1.35
CA GLY A 36 6.81 -4.70 -0.66
C GLY A 36 7.18 -3.24 -0.42
N LEU A 37 7.60 -2.92 0.82
CA LEU A 37 7.96 -1.56 1.23
C LEU A 37 9.12 -0.99 0.40
N GLN A 38 10.10 -1.82 0.03
CA GLN A 38 11.23 -1.37 -0.78
C GLN A 38 10.76 -0.88 -2.16
N LYS A 39 9.86 -1.62 -2.81
CA LYS A 39 9.30 -1.24 -4.11
C LYS A 39 8.42 0.01 -3.99
N ILE A 40 7.63 0.11 -2.93
CA ILE A 40 6.78 1.29 -2.69
C ILE A 40 7.65 2.53 -2.45
N HIS A 41 8.74 2.41 -1.69
CA HIS A 41 9.73 3.47 -1.52
C HIS A 41 10.33 3.89 -2.87
N GLU A 42 10.79 2.96 -3.68
CA GLU A 42 11.36 3.25 -5.01
C GLU A 42 10.37 3.98 -5.93
N ILE A 43 9.08 3.62 -5.88
CA ILE A 43 8.03 4.29 -6.66
C ILE A 43 7.78 5.71 -6.14
N THR A 44 7.67 5.88 -4.82
CA THR A 44 7.14 7.11 -4.21
C THR A 44 8.21 8.12 -3.78
N SER A 45 9.49 7.77 -3.95
CA SER A 45 10.62 8.62 -3.53
C SER A 45 11.08 9.62 -4.60
N ASP A 46 10.46 9.65 -5.79
CA ASP A 46 10.77 10.65 -6.81
C ASP A 46 10.43 12.06 -6.29
N PRO A 47 11.41 12.96 -6.13
CA PRO A 47 11.17 14.30 -5.61
C PRO A 47 10.44 15.22 -6.60
N HIS A 48 10.30 14.81 -7.86
CA HIS A 48 9.67 15.59 -8.93
C HIS A 48 8.22 15.16 -9.20
N VAL A 49 7.73 14.14 -8.51
CA VAL A 49 6.38 13.59 -8.70
C VAL A 49 5.67 13.52 -7.36
N ASP A 50 4.48 14.12 -7.29
CA ASP A 50 3.59 13.97 -6.15
C ASP A 50 2.62 12.82 -6.41
N TYR A 51 2.68 11.80 -5.56
CA TYR A 51 1.83 10.63 -5.64
C TYR A 51 0.62 10.80 -4.73
N GLN A 52 -0.52 10.26 -5.17
CA GLN A 52 -1.71 10.12 -4.34
C GLN A 52 -1.82 8.68 -3.83
N LEU A 53 -2.29 8.53 -2.59
CA LEU A 53 -2.67 7.23 -2.03
C LEU A 53 -4.20 7.13 -2.02
N GLN A 54 -4.72 6.04 -2.55
CA GLN A 54 -6.14 5.75 -2.58
C GLN A 54 -6.44 4.44 -1.86
N PHE A 55 -7.41 4.48 -0.95
CA PHE A 55 -7.97 3.31 -0.32
C PHE A 55 -9.37 3.04 -0.86
N GLU A 56 -9.58 1.80 -1.30
CA GLU A 56 -10.89 1.31 -1.69
C GLU A 56 -11.27 0.13 -0.80
N LEU A 57 -12.36 0.28 -0.05
CA LEU A 57 -12.82 -0.70 0.92
C LEU A 57 -14.25 -1.12 0.58
N TYR A 58 -14.45 -2.41 0.42
CA TYR A 58 -15.75 -3.01 0.18
C TYR A 58 -16.25 -3.64 1.48
N LYS A 59 -17.37 -3.13 2.00
CA LYS A 59 -18.04 -3.73 3.15
C LYS A 59 -18.99 -4.84 2.68
N THR A 60 -19.26 -5.79 3.56
CA THR A 60 -20.18 -6.92 3.33
C THR A 60 -21.60 -6.51 2.96
N ALA A 61 -22.03 -5.29 3.27
CA ALA A 61 -23.35 -4.74 2.92
C ALA A 61 -23.41 -4.08 1.53
N GLY A 62 -22.35 -4.19 0.70
CA GLY A 62 -22.29 -3.56 -0.62
C GLY A 62 -21.87 -2.08 -0.59
N GLU A 63 -21.61 -1.52 0.59
CA GLU A 63 -21.04 -0.17 0.73
C GLU A 63 -19.58 -0.15 0.28
N ARG A 64 -19.21 0.88 -0.49
CA ARG A 64 -17.83 1.18 -0.86
C ARG A 64 -17.39 2.42 -0.11
N LEU A 65 -16.33 2.30 0.69
CA LEU A 65 -15.63 3.44 1.26
C LEU A 65 -14.44 3.78 0.36
N HIS A 66 -14.29 5.08 0.13
CA HIS A 66 -13.23 5.66 -0.68
C HIS A 66 -12.55 6.75 0.13
N TRP A 67 -11.23 6.72 0.20
CA TRP A 67 -10.44 7.75 0.84
C TRP A 67 -9.16 7.98 0.05
N VAL A 68 -8.80 9.25 -0.13
CA VAL A 68 -7.64 9.68 -0.90
C VAL A 68 -6.80 10.61 -0.05
N ALA A 69 -5.49 10.49 -0.14
CA ALA A 69 -4.53 11.43 0.41
C ALA A 69 -3.52 11.85 -0.66
N ASP A 70 -3.08 13.09 -0.55
CA ASP A 70 -2.07 13.67 -1.42
C ASP A 70 -0.67 13.50 -0.82
N ASN A 71 0.35 13.79 -1.63
CA ASN A 71 1.76 13.80 -1.22
C ASN A 71 2.22 12.50 -0.54
N PHE A 72 1.72 11.38 -1.01
CA PHE A 72 2.08 10.07 -0.50
C PHE A 72 3.54 9.74 -0.83
N LYS A 73 4.35 9.57 0.21
CA LYS A 73 5.74 9.15 0.10
C LYS A 73 6.06 8.10 1.15
N VAL A 74 6.83 7.10 0.77
CA VAL A 74 7.42 6.12 1.69
C VAL A 74 8.92 6.37 1.74
N ALA A 75 9.45 6.59 2.94
CA ALA A 75 10.87 6.81 3.14
C ALA A 75 11.69 5.52 3.04
N SER A 76 13.01 5.63 3.13
CA SER A 76 13.91 4.48 3.02
C SER A 76 13.81 3.51 4.21
N GLU A 77 14.41 2.33 4.06
CA GLU A 77 14.58 1.37 5.15
C GLU A 77 15.29 1.96 6.38
N GLY A 78 16.28 2.85 6.17
CA GLY A 78 17.04 3.48 7.27
C GLY A 78 16.18 4.33 8.21
N THR A 79 15.00 4.76 7.74
CA THR A 79 13.99 5.48 8.51
C THR A 79 12.76 4.61 8.82
N GLY A 80 12.88 3.29 8.66
CA GLY A 80 11.81 2.33 8.94
C GLY A 80 10.64 2.38 7.96
N TYR A 81 10.85 2.84 6.72
CA TYR A 81 9.78 3.02 5.72
C TYR A 81 8.64 3.94 6.17
N ARG A 82 8.96 4.97 6.95
CA ARG A 82 7.98 5.96 7.41
C ARG A 82 7.21 6.58 6.25
N GLU A 83 5.90 6.57 6.35
CA GLU A 83 4.99 7.22 5.42
C GLU A 83 4.85 8.72 5.69
N THR A 84 4.65 9.48 4.62
CA THR A 84 4.17 10.87 4.65
C THR A 84 2.95 10.94 3.77
N ILE A 85 1.90 11.57 4.27
CA ILE A 85 0.64 11.81 3.58
C ILE A 85 0.13 13.18 4.02
N ASP A 86 -0.41 13.93 3.06
CA ASP A 86 -1.18 15.13 3.36
C ASP A 86 -2.66 14.79 3.22
N GLY A 87 -3.43 15.08 4.27
CA GLY A 87 -4.85 14.75 4.31
C GLY A 87 -5.68 15.74 3.50
N SER A 88 -6.37 15.24 2.48
CA SER A 88 -7.57 15.88 1.94
C SER A 88 -8.80 15.32 2.66
N TYR A 89 -9.49 16.18 3.42
CA TYR A 89 -10.78 15.87 4.06
C TYR A 89 -11.92 15.89 3.05
#